data_AF-A0A2G5B684-F1
#
_entry.id   AF-A0A2G5B684-F1
#
_cell.length_a   1.000
_cell.length_b   1.000
_cell.length_c   1.000
_cell.angle_alpha   90.00
_cell.angle_beta   90.00
_cell.angle_gamma   90.00
#
_symmetry.space_group_name_H-M   'P 1'
#
loop_
_entity.id
_entity.type
_entity.pdbx_description
1 polymer ?
#
loop_
_entity_poly.entity_id
_entity_poly.type
_entity_poly.pdbx_seq_one_letter_code
_entity_poly.pdbx_strand_id
1 'polypeptide(L)'
;MRSISRGCLLSRRGFTTGSIFQTTEAQAKEGDTTTQPAVEKKSSSPSSVVQGTILKGLNIYKDANDPVAQRDEDYPDWLWTLLDKVPKEKKSEHERQRMDRSQEIKKSNFMRGRK
;
A
#
# COMPACT_ATOMS: atom_id res chain seq x y z
N MET A 1 -6.66 12.91 -49.17
CA MET A 1 -5.41 13.52 -48.65
C MET A 1 -5.76 14.66 -47.70
N ARG A 2 -5.79 14.43 -46.38
CA ARG A 2 -5.60 15.48 -45.36
C ARG A 2 -4.88 14.84 -44.17
N SER A 3 -3.59 15.08 -44.13
CA SER A 3 -2.65 14.71 -43.08
C SER A 3 -2.99 15.48 -41.81
N ILE A 4 -3.18 14.79 -40.68
CA ILE A 4 -3.30 15.43 -39.36
C ILE A 4 -2.03 15.08 -38.59
N SER A 5 -1.12 16.05 -38.59
CA SER A 5 0.17 16.03 -37.91
C SER A 5 0.02 15.78 -36.41
N ARG A 6 0.68 14.74 -35.90
CA ARG A 6 0.82 14.46 -34.47
C ARG A 6 1.93 15.35 -33.90
N GLY A 7 1.56 16.50 -33.33
CA GLY A 7 2.45 17.35 -32.55
C GLY A 7 2.72 16.73 -31.18
N CYS A 8 3.86 16.06 -31.04
CA CYS A 8 4.41 15.60 -29.77
C CYS A 8 5.07 16.78 -29.05
N LEU A 9 4.55 17.20 -27.91
CA LEU A 9 5.24 18.09 -26.96
C LEU A 9 5.31 17.38 -25.60
N LEU A 10 6.22 16.42 -25.48
CA LEU A 10 6.63 15.88 -24.19
C LEU A 10 7.52 16.91 -23.48
N SER A 11 6.90 17.76 -22.65
CA SER A 11 7.62 18.61 -21.71
C SER A 11 8.20 17.75 -20.58
N ARG A 12 9.51 17.50 -20.63
CA ARG A 12 10.27 16.86 -19.56
C ARG A 12 10.30 17.76 -18.32
N ARG A 13 9.49 17.46 -17.31
CA ARG A 13 9.71 17.99 -15.95
C ARG A 13 10.80 17.16 -15.28
N GLY A 14 12.02 17.70 -15.22
CA GLY A 14 13.10 17.15 -14.42
C GLY A 14 12.85 17.45 -12.95
N PHE A 15 12.70 16.42 -12.12
CA PHE A 15 12.69 16.55 -10.66
C PHE A 15 14.12 16.37 -10.14
N THR A 16 14.66 17.41 -9.53
CA THR A 16 15.97 17.39 -8.85
C THR A 16 15.79 16.76 -7.48
N THR A 17 16.49 15.66 -7.20
CA THR A 17 16.53 15.02 -5.88
C THR A 17 17.44 15.85 -4.96
N GLY A 18 16.84 16.72 -4.14
CA GLY A 18 17.53 17.38 -3.03
C GLY A 18 17.68 16.41 -1.87
N SER A 19 18.88 15.89 -1.66
CA SER A 19 19.26 15.09 -0.48
C SER A 19 19.73 16.04 0.62
N ILE A 20 18.87 16.32 1.59
CA ILE A 20 19.23 17.02 2.83
C ILE A 20 19.12 16.01 3.96
N PHE A 21 20.26 15.50 4.43
CA PHE A 21 20.36 14.87 5.75
C PHE A 21 21.60 15.44 6.44
N GLN A 22 21.35 16.27 7.44
CA GLN A 22 22.34 16.82 8.35
C GLN A 22 22.45 15.86 9.54
N THR A 23 23.62 15.26 9.70
CA THR A 23 23.98 14.40 10.83
C THR A 23 24.12 15.25 12.09
N THR A 24 23.35 14.96 13.13
CA THR A 24 23.64 15.41 14.49
C THR A 24 23.83 14.20 15.38
N GLU A 25 25.09 13.94 15.72
CA GLU A 25 25.52 13.01 16.76
C GLU A 25 25.24 13.63 18.13
N ALA A 26 24.50 12.92 18.97
CA ALA A 26 24.37 13.23 20.39
C ALA A 26 24.52 11.92 21.19
N GLN A 27 25.57 11.90 22.01
CA GLN A 27 25.87 10.88 23.01
C GLN A 27 24.86 10.94 24.15
N ALA A 28 24.48 9.79 24.73
CA ALA A 28 24.79 9.44 26.13
C ALA A 28 23.85 8.37 26.75
N LYS A 29 24.51 7.43 27.45
CA LYS A 29 24.17 6.78 28.74
C LYS A 29 23.53 5.39 28.76
N GLU A 30 24.32 4.52 29.40
CA GLU A 30 24.08 3.18 29.92
C GLU A 30 23.00 3.16 31.00
N GLY A 31 22.26 2.05 31.08
CA GLY A 31 21.28 1.76 32.10
C GLY A 31 20.89 0.29 32.10
N ASP A 32 21.38 -0.40 33.12
CA ASP A 32 21.21 -1.79 33.55
C ASP A 32 19.75 -2.30 33.65
N THR A 33 19.50 -3.57 33.32
CA THR A 33 18.77 -4.60 34.12
C THR A 33 18.23 -5.75 33.26
N THR A 34 18.90 -6.91 33.39
CA THR A 34 18.33 -8.23 33.73
C THR A 34 16.86 -8.55 33.44
N THR A 35 16.70 -9.72 32.78
CA THR A 35 15.55 -10.64 32.72
C THR A 35 14.82 -10.67 31.38
N GLN A 36 15.25 -11.61 30.55
CA GLN A 36 14.41 -12.22 29.52
C GLN A 36 13.30 -13.03 30.20
N PRO A 37 12.02 -12.78 29.90
CA PRO A 37 11.06 -13.84 29.81
C PRO A 37 10.91 -14.23 28.33
N ALA A 38 11.00 -15.52 28.07
CA ALA A 38 10.71 -16.14 26.79
C ALA A 38 9.39 -15.60 26.22
N VAL A 39 9.47 -14.92 25.07
CA VAL A 39 8.28 -14.54 24.31
C VAL A 39 7.84 -15.78 23.55
N GLU A 40 6.96 -16.54 24.21
CA GLU A 40 6.01 -17.43 23.57
C GLU A 40 5.43 -16.72 22.35
N LYS A 41 5.35 -17.41 21.21
CA LYS A 41 4.79 -16.88 19.97
C LYS A 41 3.36 -16.38 20.24
N LYS A 42 3.21 -15.09 20.53
CA LYS A 42 1.92 -14.41 20.47
C LYS A 42 1.41 -14.65 19.07
N SER A 43 0.35 -15.44 18.97
CA SER A 43 -0.54 -15.43 17.83
C SER A 43 -0.74 -13.97 17.46
N SER A 44 -0.23 -13.56 16.30
CA SER A 44 -0.35 -12.19 15.82
C SER A 44 -1.84 -11.83 15.88
N SER A 45 -2.21 -10.87 16.72
CA SER A 45 -3.54 -10.27 16.64
C SER A 45 -3.74 -9.80 15.20
N PRO A 46 -4.93 -10.02 14.62
CA PRO A 46 -5.18 -9.70 13.21
C PRO A 46 -5.16 -8.18 12.96
N SER A 47 -5.41 -7.38 14.01
CA SER A 47 -5.34 -5.92 13.96
C SER A 47 -4.05 -5.37 14.57
N SER A 48 -3.58 -4.26 14.00
CA SER A 48 -2.50 -3.43 14.56
C SER A 48 -3.03 -2.25 15.40
N VAL A 49 -4.34 -2.00 15.37
CA VAL A 49 -4.99 -0.85 16.01
C VAL A 49 -5.82 -1.34 17.17
N VAL A 50 -5.59 -0.78 18.36
CA VAL A 50 -6.35 -1.14 19.56
C VAL A 50 -7.75 -0.52 19.51
N GLN A 51 -8.75 -1.25 20.03
CA GLN A 51 -10.11 -0.73 20.24
C GLN A 51 -10.10 0.65 20.93
N GLY A 52 -10.97 1.56 20.50
CA GLY A 52 -11.06 2.92 21.06
C GLY A 52 -10.09 3.94 20.45
N THR A 53 -9.23 3.53 19.50
CA THR A 53 -8.34 4.47 18.81
C THR A 53 -9.14 5.35 17.83
N ILE A 54 -9.01 6.67 17.96
CA ILE A 54 -9.62 7.63 17.02
C ILE A 54 -8.81 7.63 15.72
N LEU A 55 -9.47 7.29 14.60
CA LEU A 55 -8.85 7.20 13.29
C LEU A 55 -8.82 8.59 12.62
N LYS A 56 -7.74 9.33 12.90
CA LYS A 56 -7.57 10.72 12.46
C LYS A 56 -7.58 10.84 10.94
N GLY A 57 -8.33 11.83 10.44
CA GLY A 57 -8.31 12.22 9.02
C GLY A 57 -9.13 11.30 8.09
N LEU A 58 -10.01 10.47 8.65
CA LEU A 58 -10.99 9.72 7.86
C LEU A 58 -12.26 10.53 7.60
N ASN A 59 -12.63 11.42 8.53
CA ASN A 59 -13.81 12.24 8.34
C ASN A 59 -13.55 13.39 7.34
N ILE A 60 -14.46 13.56 6.39
CA ILE A 60 -14.43 14.62 5.36
C ILE A 60 -15.43 15.76 5.66
N TYR A 61 -16.35 15.56 6.59
CA TYR A 61 -17.38 16.54 6.95
C TYR A 61 -16.90 17.45 8.08
N LYS A 62 -17.34 18.71 8.07
CA LYS A 62 -16.89 19.70 9.06
C LYS A 62 -17.49 19.49 10.46
N ASP A 63 -18.72 18.96 10.50
CA ASP A 63 -19.52 18.85 11.74
C ASP A 63 -19.51 17.44 12.33
N ALA A 64 -18.79 16.50 11.71
CA ALA A 64 -18.68 15.13 12.17
C ALA A 64 -17.35 14.89 12.89
N ASN A 65 -17.31 13.83 13.70
CA ASN A 65 -16.10 13.38 14.36
C ASN A 65 -15.43 12.25 13.57
N ASP A 66 -14.12 12.11 13.74
CA ASP A 66 -13.39 10.96 13.22
C ASP A 66 -13.93 9.66 13.85
N PRO A 67 -14.10 8.59 13.04
CA PRO A 67 -14.59 7.32 13.54
C PRO A 67 -13.60 6.69 14.52
N VAL A 68 -14.14 5.99 15.51
CA VAL A 68 -13.38 5.27 16.53
C VAL A 68 -13.28 3.80 16.14
N ALA A 69 -12.09 3.22 16.27
CA ALA A 69 -11.88 1.79 16.05
C ALA A 69 -12.70 0.95 17.05
N GLN A 70 -13.48 0.01 16.53
CA GLN A 70 -14.25 -0.98 17.31
C GLN A 70 -13.36 -2.18 17.66
N ARG A 71 -13.93 -3.21 18.30
CA ARG A 71 -13.20 -4.46 18.54
C ARG A 71 -13.05 -5.25 17.25
N ASP A 72 -12.02 -6.08 17.18
CA ASP A 72 -11.74 -6.92 16.00
C ASP A 72 -12.91 -7.84 15.62
N GLU A 73 -13.71 -8.27 16.61
CA GLU A 73 -14.87 -9.15 16.45
C GLU A 73 -16.11 -8.43 15.89
N ASP A 74 -16.21 -7.11 16.08
CA ASP A 74 -17.32 -6.32 15.53
C ASP A 74 -17.14 -6.07 14.02
N TYR A 75 -15.93 -6.32 13.50
CA TYR A 75 -15.65 -6.25 12.09
C TYR A 75 -15.96 -7.59 11.40
N PRO A 76 -16.58 -7.55 10.21
CA PRO A 76 -16.84 -8.77 9.46
C PRO A 76 -15.55 -9.55 9.10
N ASP A 77 -15.65 -10.88 9.06
CA ASP A 77 -14.52 -11.79 8.79
C ASP A 77 -13.79 -11.53 7.47
N TRP A 78 -14.49 -11.00 6.46
CA TRP A 78 -13.88 -10.72 5.16
C TRP A 78 -12.72 -9.71 5.24
N LEU A 79 -12.73 -8.83 6.24
CA LEU A 79 -11.69 -7.81 6.44
C LEU A 79 -10.32 -8.46 6.65
N TRP A 80 -10.28 -9.53 7.44
CA TRP A 80 -9.05 -10.21 7.82
C TRP A 80 -8.47 -11.04 6.68
N THR A 81 -9.30 -11.51 5.75
CA THR A 81 -8.88 -12.27 4.57
C THR A 81 -8.34 -11.39 3.43
N LEU A 82 -8.49 -10.06 3.51
CA LEU A 82 -8.18 -9.15 2.39
C LEU A 82 -6.68 -9.10 2.03
N LEU A 83 -5.82 -9.27 3.03
CA LEU A 83 -4.36 -9.22 2.86
C LEU A 83 -3.78 -10.57 2.43
N ASP A 84 -4.57 -11.64 2.48
CA ASP A 84 -4.13 -12.96 2.09
C ASP A 84 -3.87 -13.01 0.58
N LYS A 85 -2.69 -13.50 0.22
CA LYS A 85 -2.32 -13.64 -1.19
C LYS A 85 -3.15 -14.75 -1.82
N VAL A 86 -4.16 -14.37 -2.59
CA VAL A 86 -4.91 -15.32 -3.41
C VAL A 86 -3.99 -15.86 -4.51
N PRO A 87 -3.68 -17.16 -4.54
CA PRO A 87 -2.86 -17.74 -5.60
C PRO A 87 -3.58 -17.54 -6.94
N LYS A 88 -2.83 -17.41 -8.04
CA LYS A 88 -3.40 -17.15 -9.37
C LYS A 88 -4.47 -18.17 -9.76
N GLU A 89 -4.36 -19.40 -9.25
CA GLU A 89 -5.30 -20.49 -9.46
C GLU A 89 -6.62 -20.36 -8.69
N LYS A 90 -6.66 -19.62 -7.58
CA LYS A 90 -7.89 -19.39 -6.82
C LYS A 90 -8.58 -18.07 -7.19
N LYS A 91 -8.02 -17.33 -8.15
CA LYS A 91 -8.66 -16.13 -8.69
C LYS A 91 -9.90 -16.48 -9.47
N SER A 92 -10.89 -15.60 -9.37
CA SER A 92 -12.12 -15.70 -10.14
C SER A 92 -11.84 -15.75 -11.64
N GLU A 93 -12.75 -16.35 -12.41
CA GLU A 93 -12.63 -16.41 -13.87
C GLU A 93 -12.48 -15.00 -14.48
N HIS A 94 -13.27 -14.04 -13.99
CA HIS A 94 -13.21 -12.65 -14.41
C HIS A 94 -11.83 -12.01 -14.18
N GLU A 95 -11.19 -12.28 -13.04
CA GLU A 95 -9.83 -11.79 -12.78
C GLU A 95 -8.80 -12.44 -13.68
N ARG A 96 -8.94 -13.74 -13.99
CA ARG A 96 -8.05 -14.44 -14.92
C ARG A 96 -8.14 -13.85 -16.32
N GLN A 97 -9.35 -13.67 -16.84
CA GLN A 97 -9.60 -13.00 -18.13
C GLN A 97 -9.00 -11.59 -18.18
N ARG A 98 -9.13 -10.81 -17.09
CA ARG A 98 -8.52 -9.48 -16.97
C ARG A 98 -7.00 -9.54 -17.06
N MET A 99 -6.38 -10.53 -16.41
CA MET A 99 -4.93 -10.72 -16.42
C MET A 99 -4.45 -11.13 -17.81
N ASP A 100 -5.11 -12.08 -18.47
CA ASP A 100 -4.74 -12.57 -19.81
C ASP A 100 -4.85 -11.44 -20.85
N ARG A 101 -5.97 -10.70 -20.83
CA ARG A 101 -6.13 -9.50 -21.67
C ARG A 101 -5.03 -8.46 -21.41
N SER A 102 -4.62 -8.27 -20.15
CA SER A 102 -3.50 -7.37 -19.83
C SER A 102 -2.19 -7.86 -20.44
N GLN A 103 -1.91 -9.16 -20.44
CA GLN A 103 -0.70 -9.72 -21.02
C GLN A 103 -0.68 -9.59 -22.55
N GLU A 104 -1.82 -9.84 -23.21
CA GLU A 104 -1.95 -9.68 -24.65
C GLU A 104 -1.72 -8.23 -25.09
N ILE A 105 -2.33 -7.27 -24.40
CA ILE A 105 -2.12 -5.84 -24.68
C ILE A 105 -0.66 -5.46 -24.47
N LYS A 106 -0.02 -5.91 -23.38
CA LYS A 106 1.41 -5.66 -23.12
C LYS A 106 2.28 -6.25 -24.22
N LYS A 107 2.04 -7.50 -24.62
CA LYS A 107 2.76 -8.18 -25.70
C LYS A 107 2.59 -7.47 -27.03
N SER A 108 1.36 -7.08 -27.37
CA SER A 108 1.05 -6.32 -28.58
C SER A 108 1.75 -4.96 -28.60
N ASN A 109 1.65 -4.19 -27.51
CA ASN A 109 2.34 -2.89 -27.38
C ASN A 109 3.86 -3.04 -27.48
N PHE A 110 4.44 -4.09 -26.88
CA PHE A 110 5.87 -4.39 -26.98
C PHE A 110 6.30 -4.71 -28.42
N MET A 111 5.52 -5.51 -29.16
CA MET A 111 5.84 -5.82 -30.56
C MET A 111 5.66 -4.62 -31.49
N ARG A 112 4.66 -3.78 -31.22
CA ARG A 112 4.38 -2.57 -32.02
C ARG A 112 5.38 -1.44 -31.77
N GLY A 113 5.93 -1.31 -30.56
CA GLY A 113 6.92 -0.29 -30.22
C GLY A 113 8.36 -0.60 -30.64
N ARG A 114 8.64 -1.86 -31.05
CA ARG A 114 9.95 -2.29 -31.56
C ARG A 114 10.07 -2.25 -33.09
N LYS A 115 9.06 -1.73 -33.78
CA LYS A 115 9.02 -1.58 -35.23
C LYS A 115 8.92 -0.10 -35.58
#